data_AF-A0A6V8ES84-F1
#
_entry.id   AF-A0A6V8ES84-F1
#
_cell.length_a   1.000
_cell.length_b   1.000
_cell.length_c   1.000
_cell.angle_alpha   90.00
_cell.angle_beta   90.00
_cell.angle_gamma   90.00
#
_symmetry.space_group_name_H-M   'P 1'
#
loop_
_entity.id
_entity.type
_entity.pdbx_description
1 polymer ?
#
loop_
_entity_poly.entity_id
_entity_poly.type
_entity_poly.pdbx_seq_one_letter_code
_entity_poly.pdbx_strand_id
1 'polypeptide(L)' 'MVQCDECQGYLNPALAVDACVRQGDSILLVQRKFPPSAGSWVLPGGFVDQGERPEDAVLRELKEEAGL' A
#
# COMPACT_ATOMS: atom_id res chain seq x y z
N MET A 1 19.52 -14.20 -7.04
CA MET A 1 18.44 -13.32 -7.50
C MET A 1 17.71 -14.05 -8.61
N VAL A 2 16.38 -14.17 -8.53
CA VAL A 2 15.61 -14.83 -9.60
C VAL A 2 15.55 -13.85 -10.77
N GLN A 3 15.95 -14.30 -11.95
CA GLN A 3 15.94 -13.49 -13.15
C GLN A 3 14.62 -13.73 -13.89
N CYS A 4 14.04 -12.68 -14.45
CA CYS A 4 12.86 -12.77 -15.29
C CYS A 4 13.29 -12.94 -16.74
N ASP A 5 12.93 -14.08 -17.35
CA ASP A 5 13.31 -14.40 -18.73
C ASP A 5 12.65 -13.46 -19.75
N GLU A 6 11.49 -12.88 -19.42
CA GLU A 6 10.75 -11.97 -20.31
C GLU A 6 11.32 -10.54 -20.34
N CYS A 7 11.68 -9.98 -19.18
CA CYS A 7 12.14 -8.58 -19.08
C CYS A 7 13.65 -8.42 -18.90
N GLN A 8 14.41 -9.52 -18.84
CA GLN A 8 15.88 -9.54 -18.67
C GLN A 8 16.36 -8.78 -17.41
N GLY A 9 15.50 -8.67 -16.40
CA GLY A 9 15.78 -8.02 -15.11
C GLY A 9 15.73 -8.99 -13.94
N TYR A 10 15.93 -8.47 -12.73
CA TYR A 10 15.77 -9.24 -11.49
C TYR A 10 14.35 -9.12 -10.95
N LEU A 11 13.79 -10.24 -10.49
CA LEU A 11 12.56 -10.24 -9.69
C LEU A 11 12.90 -9.71 -8.30
N ASN A 12 12.67 -8.42 -8.12
CA ASN A 12 12.78 -7.76 -6.83
C ASN A 12 11.39 -7.66 -6.20
N PRO A 13 11.27 -7.84 -4.87
CA PRO A 13 10.00 -7.61 -4.18
C PRO A 13 9.61 -6.13 -4.29
N ALA A 14 8.33 -5.87 -4.48
CA ALA A 14 7.75 -4.54 -4.30
C ALA A 14 7.38 -4.37 -2.83
N LEU A 15 7.94 -3.35 -2.18
CA LEU A 15 7.63 -3.03 -0.79
C LEU A 15 6.29 -2.29 -0.73
N ALA A 16 5.43 -2.66 0.20
CA ALA A 16 4.14 -2.02 0.45
C ALA A 16 3.96 -1.77 1.95
N VAL A 17 3.12 -0.79 2.28
CA VAL A 17 2.79 -0.38 3.64
C VAL A 17 1.27 -0.22 3.79
N ASP A 18 0.76 -0.55 4.98
CA ASP A 18 -0.63 -0.35 5.36
C ASP A 18 -0.71 0.39 6.71
N ALA A 19 -1.64 1.34 6.83
CA ALA A 19 -1.86 2.10 8.06
C ALA A 19 -3.05 1.53 8.86
N CYS A 20 -2.78 1.06 10.08
CA CYS A 20 -3.85 0.70 11.04
C CYS A 20 -4.13 1.88 11.98
N VAL A 21 -5.04 2.76 11.57
CA VAL A 21 -5.43 3.93 12.36
C VAL A 21 -6.57 3.57 13.30
N ARG A 22 -6.35 3.77 14.61
CA ARG A 22 -7.34 3.47 15.66
C ARG A 22 -7.93 4.76 16.22
N GLN A 23 -9.25 4.80 16.36
CA GLN A 23 -9.99 5.84 17.08
C GLN A 23 -10.94 5.19 18.09
N GLY A 24 -10.58 5.24 19.37
CA GLY A 24 -11.34 4.52 20.41
C GLY A 24 -11.30 3.01 20.19
N ASP A 25 -12.45 2.38 19.98
CA ASP A 25 -12.58 0.96 19.66
C ASP A 25 -12.78 0.68 18.16
N SER A 26 -12.69 1.72 17.34
CA SER A 26 -12.84 1.62 15.89
C SER A 26 -11.48 1.65 15.18
N ILE A 27 -11.42 0.99 14.03
CA ILE A 27 -10.30 1.09 13.08
C ILE A 27 -10.79 1.72 11.77
N LEU A 28 -9.94 2.52 11.14
CA LEU A 28 -10.20 3.08 9.81
C LEU A 28 -9.99 2.00 8.75
N LEU A 29 -10.97 1.89 7.85
CA LEU A 29 -10.88 1.07 6.64
C LEU A 29 -11.30 1.91 5.44
N VAL A 30 -10.72 1.62 4.29
CA VAL A 30 -11.11 2.18 2.99
C VAL A 30 -11.71 1.09 2.11
N GLN A 31 -12.59 1.47 1.18
CA GLN A 31 -13.18 0.54 0.23
C GLN A 31 -12.45 0.60 -1.11
N ARG A 32 -11.91 -0.54 -1.56
CA ARG A 32 -11.15 -0.61 -2.82
C ARG A 32 -12.03 -0.24 -4.01
N LYS A 33 -11.58 0.71 -4.84
CA LYS A 33 -12.29 1.14 -6.05
C LYS A 33 -12.06 0.23 -7.26
N PHE A 34 -10.87 -0.39 -7.36
CA PHE A 34 -10.43 -1.09 -8.57
C PHE A 34 -10.14 -2.57 -8.33
N PRO A 35 -10.31 -3.44 -9.36
CA PRO A 35 -9.89 -4.83 -9.30
C PRO A 35 -8.36 -5.00 -9.08
N PRO A 36 -7.92 -6.14 -8.52
CA PRO A 36 -8.75 -7.18 -7.92
C PRO A 36 -9.39 -6.71 -6.60
N SER A 37 -10.48 -7.38 -6.20
CA SER A 37 -11.17 -7.15 -4.92
C SER A 37 -11.80 -5.75 -4.77
N ALA A 38 -12.31 -5.17 -5.87
CA ALA A 38 -13.14 -3.98 -5.80
C ALA A 38 -14.34 -4.19 -4.86
N GLY A 39 -14.64 -3.21 -4.02
CA GLY A 39 -15.71 -3.26 -3.02
C GLY A 39 -15.31 -3.87 -1.66
N SER A 40 -14.13 -4.50 -1.56
CA SER A 40 -13.63 -5.00 -0.27
C SER A 40 -13.14 -3.87 0.63
N TRP A 41 -13.32 -4.04 1.94
CA TRP A 41 -12.74 -3.18 2.98
C TRP A 41 -11.33 -3.62 3.31
N VAL A 42 -10.40 -2.67 3.31
CA VAL A 42 -8.97 -2.88 3.58
C VAL A 42 -8.41 -1.76 4.45
N LEU A 43 -7.22 -1.99 5.02
CA LEU A 43 -6.44 -0.89 5.57
C LEU A 43 -6.01 0.05 4.43
N PRO A 44 -5.96 1.38 4.65
CA PRO A 44 -5.39 2.30 3.69
C PRO A 44 -3.90 2.02 3.54
N GLY A 45 -3.41 2.03 2.30
CA GLY A 45 -2.04 1.60 2.03
C GLY A 45 -1.72 1.46 0.54
N GLY A 46 -0.43 1.30 0.27
CA GLY A 46 0.08 1.29 -1.09
C GLY A 46 1.56 0.93 -1.17
N PHE A 47 2.12 1.09 -2.36
CA PHE A 47 3.52 0.77 -2.63
C PHE A 47 4.44 1.88 -2.12
N VAL A 48 5.63 1.48 -1.66
CA VAL A 48 6.69 2.41 -1.28
C VAL A 48 7.46 2.80 -2.53
N ASP A 49 7.61 4.10 -2.76
CA ASP A 49 8.36 4.61 -3.90
C ASP A 49 9.87 4.41 -3.74
N GLN A 50 10.59 4.42 -4.87
CA GLN A 50 12.04 4.24 -4.84
C GLN A 50 12.72 5.37 -4.06
N GLY A 51 13.46 5.00 -3.01
CA GLY A 51 14.14 5.94 -2.13
C GLY A 51 13.25 6.58 -1.07
N GLU A 52 11.96 6.25 -1.05
CA GLU A 52 11.03 6.66 -0.01
C GLU A 52 11.22 5.78 1.24
N ARG A 53 11.12 6.40 2.42
CA ARG A 53 11.10 5.64 3.67
C ARG A 53 9.70 5.06 3.88
N PRO A 54 9.56 3.83 4.40
CA PRO A 54 8.25 3.22 4.65
C PRO A 54 7.32 4.09 5.52
N GLU A 55 7.89 4.84 6.47
CA GLU A 55 7.13 5.74 7.35
C GLU A 55 6.59 6.97 6.61
N ASP A 56 7.31 7.44 5.59
CA ASP A 56 6.85 8.58 4.77
C ASP A 56 5.79 8.09 3.77
N ALA A 57 5.98 6.89 3.20
CA ALA A 57 5.02 6.24 2.31
C ALA A 57 3.66 6.01 2.99
N VAL A 58 3.65 5.47 4.22
CA VAL A 58 2.39 5.16 4.92
C VAL A 58 1.60 6.43 5.26
N LEU A 59 2.29 7.55 5.53
CA LEU A 59 1.64 8.84 5.76
C LEU A 59 1.11 9.45 4.46
N ARG A 60 1.84 9.32 3.35
CA ARG A 60 1.38 9.75 2.02
C ARG A 60 0.11 8.99 1.61
N GLU A 61 0.13 7.66 1.67
CA GLU A 61 -1.01 6.81 1.31
C GLU A 61 -2.24 7.09 2.20
N LEU A 62 -2.04 7.24 3.52
CA LEU A 62 -3.12 7.58 4.44
C LEU A 62 -3.79 8.92 4.07
N LYS A 63 -2.99 9.90 3.66
CA LYS A 63 -3.49 11.21 3.22
C LYS A 63 -4.23 11.12 1.88
N GLU A 64 -3.73 10.34 0.93
CA GLU A 64 -4.31 10.21 -0.41
C GLU A 64 -5.65 9.44 -0.38
N GLU A 65 -5.72 8.35 0.39
CA GLU A 65 -6.90 7.48 0.41
C GLU A 65 -7.97 7.90 1.43
N ALA A 66 -7.56 8.49 2.56
CA ALA A 66 -8.47 8.82 3.67
C ALA A 66 -8.46 10.31 4.07
N GLY A 67 -7.58 11.14 3.50
CA GLY A 67 -7.52 12.58 3.79
C GLY A 67 -6.93 12.95 5.16
N LEU A 68 -6.22 12.03 5.82
CA LEU A 68 -5.62 12.21 7.15
C LEU A 68 -4.12 12.48 7.10
#